data_AF-A0A7Y2EEU5-F1
#
_entry.id   AF-A0A7Y2EEU5-F1
#
_cell.length_a   1.000
_cell.length_b   1.000
_cell.length_c   1.000
_cell.angle_alpha   90.00
_cell.angle_beta   90.00
_cell.angle_gamma   90.00
#
_symmetry.space_group_name_H-M   'P 1'
#
loop_
_entity.id
_entity.type
_entity.pdbx_description
1 polymer ?
#
loop_
_entity_poly.entity_id
_entity_poly.type
_entity_poly.pdbx_seq_one_letter_code
_entity_poly.pdbx_strand_id
1 'polypeptide(L)'
;MHDQLHLLVSLQDLDTLIKETGDAKRTAELESMGFSVGNIEPLNSARAHLIEKIDKRYLRIYDRLSSKHVRAVVPVENKTCLGCFQSVPPSFFSEITADRVVKVCENCGRILYLLTG
;
A
#
# COMPACT_ATOMS: atom_id res chain seq x y z
N MET A 1 6.53 -15.84 0.37
CA MET A 1 5.88 -14.51 0.35
C MET A 1 4.73 -14.59 -0.66
N HIS A 2 3.52 -14.23 -0.28
CA HIS A 2 2.32 -14.49 -1.09
C HIS A 2 2.15 -13.45 -2.19
N ASP A 3 1.93 -13.91 -3.43
CA ASP A 3 1.97 -13.07 -4.64
C ASP A 3 1.04 -11.86 -4.56
N GLN A 4 -0.19 -12.04 -4.06
CA GLN A 4 -1.17 -10.95 -3.99
C GLN A 4 -0.80 -9.85 -2.99
N LEU A 5 -0.23 -10.21 -1.83
CA LEU A 5 0.20 -9.21 -0.86
C LEU A 5 1.34 -8.37 -1.43
N HIS A 6 2.32 -9.02 -2.08
CA HIS A 6 3.45 -8.32 -2.66
C HIS A 6 3.00 -7.32 -3.73
N LEU A 7 2.06 -7.74 -4.59
CA LEU A 7 1.46 -6.87 -5.59
C LEU A 7 0.73 -5.67 -4.97
N LEU A 8 0.02 -5.84 -3.85
CA LEU A 8 -0.65 -4.75 -3.14
C LEU A 8 0.35 -3.76 -2.52
N VAL A 9 1.45 -4.25 -1.94
CA VAL A 9 2.52 -3.38 -1.41
C VAL A 9 3.18 -2.62 -2.56
N SER A 10 3.51 -3.29 -3.67
CA SER A 10 4.07 -2.64 -4.86
C SER A 10 3.11 -1.60 -5.45
N LEU A 11 1.80 -1.87 -5.46
CA LEU A 11 0.80 -0.91 -5.94
C LEU A 11 0.75 0.34 -5.06
N GLN A 12 0.80 0.15 -3.73
CA GLN A 12 0.87 1.26 -2.78
C GLN A 12 2.08 2.15 -2.99
N ASP A 13 3.25 1.54 -3.14
CA ASP A 13 4.49 2.30 -3.30
C ASP A 13 4.47 3.06 -4.64
N LEU A 14 3.95 2.43 -5.69
CA LEU A 14 3.80 3.06 -6.99
C LEU A 14 2.78 4.21 -6.97
N ASP A 15 1.63 4.03 -6.32
CA ASP A 15 0.63 5.10 -6.13
C ASP A 15 1.22 6.28 -5.35
N THR A 16 2.07 5.99 -4.36
CA THR A 16 2.79 7.03 -3.60
C THR A 16 3.74 7.80 -4.50
N LEU A 17 4.55 7.12 -5.31
CA LEU A 17 5.47 7.74 -6.26
C LEU A 17 4.76 8.58 -7.32
N ILE A 18 3.64 8.09 -7.87
CA ILE A 18 2.80 8.83 -8.82
C ILE A 18 2.27 10.10 -8.18
N LYS A 19 1.78 10.02 -6.94
CA LYS A 19 1.26 11.18 -6.22
C LYS A 19 2.34 12.22 -5.95
N GLU A 20 3.53 11.79 -5.54
CA GLU A 20 4.65 12.70 -5.26
C GLU A 20 5.19 13.36 -6.53
N THR A 21 5.22 12.64 -7.64
CA THR A 21 5.68 13.13 -8.94
C THR A 21 4.64 14.06 -9.60
N GLY A 22 3.35 13.79 -9.39
CA GLY A 22 2.24 14.59 -9.89
C GLY A 22 1.92 15.84 -9.06
N ASP A 23 2.54 16.00 -7.88
CA ASP A 23 2.33 17.18 -7.04
C ASP A 23 3.11 18.38 -7.59
N ALA A 24 2.39 19.26 -8.29
CA ALA A 24 2.97 20.43 -8.94
C ALA A 24 3.77 21.34 -8.00
N LYS A 25 3.38 21.44 -6.72
CA LYS A 25 4.10 22.26 -5.74
C LYS A 25 5.44 21.63 -5.42
N ARG A 26 5.45 20.33 -5.14
CA ARG A 26 6.68 19.58 -4.84
C ARG A 26 7.61 19.52 -6.05
N THR A 27 7.05 19.35 -7.25
CA THR A 27 7.80 19.38 -8.50
C THR A 27 8.49 20.72 -8.72
N ALA A 28 7.77 21.83 -8.55
CA ALA A 28 8.34 23.17 -8.68
C ALA A 28 9.45 23.45 -7.63
N GLU A 29 9.27 22.98 -6.39
CA GLU A 29 10.29 23.08 -5.35
C GLU A 29 11.58 22.32 -5.74
N LEU A 30 11.45 21.09 -6.25
CA LEU A 30 12.59 20.28 -6.70
C LEU A 30 13.32 20.91 -7.90
N GLU A 31 12.56 21.40 -8.88
CA GLU A 31 13.12 22.11 -10.04
C GLU A 31 13.85 23.39 -9.63
N SER A 32 13.33 24.13 -8.63
CA SER A 32 13.99 25.33 -8.10
C SER A 32 15.34 25.03 -7.44
N MET A 33 15.52 23.80 -6.95
CA MET A 33 16.77 23.29 -6.39
C MET A 33 17.69 22.65 -7.44
N GLY A 34 17.30 22.67 -8.72
CA GLY A 34 18.08 22.11 -9.84
C GLY A 34 17.90 20.60 -10.05
N PHE A 35 16.92 19.96 -9.42
CA PHE A 35 16.60 18.56 -9.68
C PHE A 35 15.66 18.43 -10.87
N SER A 36 15.90 17.45 -11.74
CA SER A 36 14.96 17.06 -12.79
C SER A 36 13.88 16.15 -12.22
N VAL A 37 12.61 16.53 -12.36
CA VAL A 37 11.49 15.64 -12.05
C VAL A 37 11.14 14.82 -13.28
N GLY A 38 11.10 13.50 -13.12
CA GLY A 38 10.87 12.55 -14.21
C GLY A 38 9.43 12.58 -14.74
N ASN A 39 9.25 12.06 -15.95
CA ASN A 39 7.94 11.87 -16.55
C ASN A 39 7.09 10.85 -15.75
N ILE A 40 5.82 11.14 -15.52
CA ILE A 40 4.85 10.30 -14.82
C ILE A 40 4.28 9.15 -15.68
N GLU A 41 4.34 9.24 -17.02
CA GLU A 41 3.77 8.23 -17.92
C GLU A 41 4.29 6.79 -17.70
N PRO A 42 5.60 6.54 -17.50
CA PRO A 42 6.10 5.20 -17.18
C PRO A 42 5.52 4.64 -15.88
N LEU A 43 5.31 5.49 -14.86
CA LEU A 43 4.72 5.07 -13.58
C LEU A 43 3.26 4.67 -13.75
N ASN A 44 2.49 5.46 -14.51
CA ASN A 44 1.09 5.14 -14.85
C ASN A 44 0.98 3.83 -15.64
N SER A 45 1.89 3.60 -16.60
CA SER A 45 1.95 2.34 -17.34
C SER A 45 2.27 1.16 -16.41
N ALA A 46 3.29 1.28 -15.56
CA ALA A 46 3.62 0.24 -14.58
C ALA A 46 2.43 -0.07 -13.65
N ARG A 47 1.67 0.96 -13.25
CA ARG A 47 0.48 0.82 -12.41
C ARG A 47 -0.60 0.02 -13.13
N ALA A 48 -0.88 0.33 -14.40
CA ALA A 48 -1.85 -0.39 -15.21
C ALA A 48 -1.52 -1.87 -15.34
N HIS A 49 -0.26 -2.22 -15.62
CA HIS A 49 0.17 -3.62 -15.71
C HIS A 49 0.12 -4.35 -14.36
N LEU A 50 0.31 -3.64 -13.25
CA LEU A 50 0.31 -4.23 -11.92
C LEU A 50 -1.11 -4.57 -11.46
N ILE A 51 -2.08 -3.67 -11.68
CA ILE A 51 -3.48 -3.90 -11.27
C ILE A 51 -4.13 -5.09 -11.99
N GLU A 52 -3.68 -5.43 -13.19
CA GLU A 52 -4.14 -6.61 -13.94
C GLU A 52 -3.78 -7.94 -13.26
N LYS A 53 -2.72 -7.94 -12.44
CA LYS A 53 -2.24 -9.14 -11.73
C LYS A 53 -2.87 -9.30 -10.34
N ILE A 54 -3.61 -8.29 -9.88
CA ILE A 54 -4.23 -8.27 -8.56
C ILE A 54 -5.66 -8.80 -8.67
N ASP A 55 -6.03 -9.72 -7.77
CA ASP A 55 -7.42 -10.19 -7.67
C ASP A 55 -8.35 -8.99 -7.43
N LYS A 56 -9.41 -8.90 -8.23
CA LYS A 56 -10.39 -7.80 -8.18
C LYS A 56 -10.97 -7.57 -6.79
N ARG A 57 -11.09 -8.61 -5.96
CA ARG A 57 -11.54 -8.50 -4.56
C ARG A 57 -10.58 -7.65 -3.75
N TYR A 58 -9.27 -7.90 -3.88
CA TYR A 58 -8.25 -7.17 -3.13
C TYR A 58 -8.05 -5.76 -3.66
N LEU A 59 -8.07 -5.59 -4.99
CA LEU A 59 -8.00 -4.27 -5.62
C LEU A 59 -9.12 -3.34 -5.13
N ARG A 60 -10.37 -3.83 -5.08
CA ARG A 60 -11.50 -3.06 -4.54
C ARG A 60 -11.32 -2.63 -3.09
N ILE A 61 -10.76 -3.49 -2.25
CA ILE A 61 -10.49 -3.16 -0.84
C ILE A 61 -9.40 -2.09 -0.79
N TYR A 62 -8.34 -2.24 -1.57
CA TYR A 62 -7.24 -1.31 -1.66
C TYR A 62 -7.70 0.08 -2.11
N ASP A 63 -8.43 0.19 -3.23
CA ASP A 63 -8.89 1.48 -3.78
C ASP A 63 -9.76 2.25 -2.77
N ARG A 64 -10.63 1.54 -2.04
CA ARG A 64 -11.45 2.11 -0.97
C ARG A 64 -10.61 2.65 0.19
N LEU A 65 -9.45 2.05 0.46
CA LEU A 65 -8.58 2.42 1.58
C LEU A 65 -7.55 3.48 1.20
N SER A 66 -7.02 3.45 -0.03
CA SER A 66 -6.04 4.43 -0.52
C SER A 66 -6.62 5.84 -0.64
N SER A 67 -7.94 5.96 -0.84
CA SER A 67 -8.64 7.25 -0.77
C SER A 67 -8.76 7.81 0.65
N LYS A 68 -8.63 6.97 1.70
CA LYS A 68 -8.80 7.36 3.11
C LYS A 68 -7.49 7.47 3.86
N HIS A 69 -6.47 6.75 3.41
CA HIS A 69 -5.23 6.56 4.13
C HIS A 69 -4.04 6.81 3.21
N VAL A 70 -3.01 7.47 3.72
CA VAL A 70 -1.73 7.62 3.01
C VAL A 70 -1.13 6.25 2.66
N ARG A 71 -1.20 5.30 3.58
CA ARG A 71 -0.89 3.88 3.33
C ARG A 71 -2.11 3.02 3.65
N ALA A 72 -2.58 2.27 2.67
CA ALA A 72 -3.70 1.34 2.77
C ALA A 72 -3.28 -0.05 3.27
N VAL A 73 -2.03 -0.44 3.02
CA VAL A 73 -1.40 -1.71 3.35
C VAL A 73 -0.25 -1.43 4.31
N VAL A 74 -0.33 -1.98 5.53
CA VAL A 74 0.63 -1.70 6.61
C VAL A 74 1.05 -2.99 7.33
N PRO A 75 2.28 -3.05 7.83
CA PRO A 75 2.74 -4.19 8.59
C PRO A 75 2.11 -4.24 9.98
N VAL A 76 2.15 -5.44 10.56
CA VAL A 76 1.96 -5.69 11.98
C VAL A 76 3.31 -6.05 12.58
N GLU A 77 3.69 -5.35 13.63
CA GLU A 77 4.91 -5.59 14.41
C GLU A 77 4.56 -5.59 15.88
N ASN A 78 5.10 -6.53 16.67
CA ASN A 78 4.83 -6.64 18.11
C ASN A 78 3.33 -6.57 18.46
N LYS A 79 2.50 -7.32 17.71
CA LYS A 79 1.04 -7.33 17.85
C LYS A 79 0.37 -5.96 17.67
N THR A 80 0.99 -5.05 16.94
CA THR A 80 0.54 -3.68 16.75
C THR A 80 0.38 -3.35 15.27
N CYS A 81 -0.74 -2.73 14.90
CA CYS A 81 -0.95 -2.19 13.56
C CYS A 81 -0.12 -0.92 13.38
N LEU A 82 0.88 -0.92 12.50
CA LEU A 82 1.75 0.26 12.31
C LEU A 82 1.08 1.42 11.54
N GLY A 83 -0.20 1.28 11.18
CA GLY A 83 -0.99 2.38 10.62
C GLY A 83 -1.76 3.21 11.65
N CYS A 84 -2.21 2.60 12.75
CA CYS A 84 -3.01 3.28 13.77
C CYS A 84 -2.53 3.06 15.21
N PHE A 85 -1.46 2.28 15.37
CA PHE A 85 -0.79 1.98 16.63
C PHE A 85 -1.67 1.29 17.69
N GLN A 86 -2.82 0.74 17.28
CA GLN A 86 -3.63 -0.10 18.14
C GLN A 86 -3.17 -1.55 18.10
N SER A 87 -3.38 -2.24 19.22
CA SER A 87 -3.11 -3.67 19.32
C SER A 87 -4.03 -4.46 18.41
N VAL A 88 -3.45 -5.43 17.72
CA VAL A 88 -4.14 -6.35 16.82
C VAL A 88 -4.59 -7.57 17.65
N PRO A 89 -5.88 -7.95 17.60
CA PRO A 89 -6.40 -9.07 18.37
C PRO A 89 -5.67 -10.40 18.10
N PRO A 90 -5.56 -11.31 19.09
CA PRO A 90 -4.98 -12.64 18.87
C PRO A 90 -5.65 -13.45 17.75
N SER A 91 -6.96 -13.28 17.55
CA SER A 91 -7.73 -13.94 16.48
C SER A 91 -7.16 -13.67 15.09
N PHE A 92 -6.65 -12.46 14.84
CA PHE A 92 -5.97 -12.11 13.60
C PHE A 92 -4.82 -13.07 13.30
N PHE A 93 -3.98 -13.39 14.29
CA PHE A 93 -2.80 -14.23 14.12
C PHE A 93 -3.17 -15.70 13.88
N SER A 94 -4.30 -16.16 14.43
CA SER A 94 -4.83 -17.50 14.11
C SER A 94 -5.47 -17.57 12.72
N GLU A 95 -6.00 -16.45 12.23
CA GLU A 95 -6.74 -16.40 10.96
C GLU A 95 -5.87 -16.06 9.75
N ILE A 96 -4.75 -15.38 9.96
CA ILE A 96 -3.79 -15.07 8.91
C ILE A 96 -2.95 -16.31 8.63
N THR A 97 -3.21 -16.93 7.48
CA THR A 97 -2.49 -18.11 7.01
C THR A 97 -1.85 -17.80 5.67
N ALA A 98 -0.97 -18.70 5.19
CA ALA A 98 -0.36 -18.60 3.87
C ALA A 98 -1.38 -18.45 2.71
N ASP A 99 -2.60 -18.96 2.90
CA ASP A 99 -3.69 -18.89 1.91
C ASP A 99 -4.67 -17.74 2.16
N ARG A 100 -4.59 -17.07 3.32
CA ARG A 100 -5.49 -15.97 3.73
C ARG A 100 -4.70 -14.78 4.26
N VAL A 101 -3.85 -14.24 3.39
CA VAL A 101 -2.86 -13.23 3.75
C VAL A 101 -3.45 -11.82 3.87
N VAL A 102 -4.57 -11.54 3.19
CA VAL A 102 -5.19 -10.21 3.21
C VAL A 102 -6.26 -10.15 4.28
N LYS A 103 -5.89 -9.59 5.44
CA LYS A 103 -6.76 -9.28 6.57
C LYS A 103 -6.74 -7.78 6.84
N VAL A 104 -7.77 -7.25 7.49
CA VAL A 104 -7.88 -5.82 7.80
C VAL A 104 -7.81 -5.56 9.30
N CYS A 105 -7.27 -4.41 9.69
CA CYS A 105 -7.29 -3.94 11.06
C CYS A 105 -8.73 -3.62 11.48
N GLU A 106 -9.21 -4.20 12.58
CA GLU A 106 -10.55 -3.94 13.12
C GLU A 106 -10.73 -2.49 13.59
N ASN A 107 -9.63 -1.81 13.94
CA ASN A 107 -9.69 -0.42 14.42
C ASN A 107 -9.68 0.63 13.28
N CYS A 108 -8.83 0.47 12.26
CA CYS A 108 -8.67 1.49 11.20
C CYS A 108 -9.02 1.01 9.78
N GLY A 109 -9.32 -0.28 9.62
CA GLY A 109 -9.71 -0.90 8.36
C GLY A 109 -8.59 -1.11 7.34
N ARG A 110 -7.33 -0.71 7.62
CA ARG A 110 -6.19 -0.93 6.72
C ARG A 110 -5.89 -2.41 6.53
N ILE A 111 -5.40 -2.79 5.36
CA ILE A 111 -4.89 -4.13 5.08
C ILE A 111 -3.62 -4.34 5.93
N LEU A 112 -3.55 -5.47 6.61
CA LEU A 112 -2.46 -5.87 7.47
C LEU A 112 -1.65 -6.98 6.82
N TYR A 113 -0.33 -6.94 7.01
CA TYR A 113 0.56 -8.06 6.72
C TYR A 113 1.57 -8.29 7.83
N LEU A 114 2.06 -9.53 7.94
CA LEU A 114 3.13 -9.86 8.88
C LEU A 114 4.48 -9.57 8.24
N LEU A 115 5.34 -8.85 8.94
CA LEU A 115 6.77 -8.86 8.65
C LEU A 115 7.28 -10.23 9.08
N THR A 116 7.59 -11.09 8.11
CA THR A 116 8.36 -12.31 8.40
C THR A 116 9.75 -11.87 8.85
N GLY A 117 10.07 -12.12 10.12
CA GLY A 117 11.45 -12.14 10.61
C GLY A 117 12.18 -13.38 10.14
#